data_AF-A0A821Z9V2-F1
#
_entry.id   AF-A0A821Z9V2-F1
#
_cell.length_a   1.000
_cell.length_b   1.000
_cell.length_c   1.000
_cell.angle_alpha   90.00
_cell.angle_beta   90.00
_cell.angle_gamma   90.00
#
_symmetry.space_group_name_H-M   'P 1'
#
loop_
_entity.id
_entity.type
_entity.pdbx_description
1 polymer ?
#
loop_
_entity_poly.entity_id
_entity_poly.type
_entity_poly.pdbx_seq_one_letter_code
_entity_poly.pdbx_strand_id
1 'polypeptide(L)'
;MKFANFICKSCARGDDDSCLLICDICDNCYHTYCLIPALVEIPRGQWRCPKCVAQLYHTATPSDAYGFEQSGREYTLGEFGEMSDEFKRNYFKKPLSEILPEDVEQEFWRILSLPEASVKVEYGADLQTGDLGSGFPTTRTKNLNENDKKYLNSPWNLNNFACHYKSVLRYINADISGMKIPWAYVGMCFSCFCWHVEDHWSYSINYLH
;
A
#
# COMPACT_ATOMS: atom_id res chain seq x y z
N MET A 1 44.47 22.73 15.38
CA MET A 1 43.29 22.35 14.56
C MET A 1 43.54 20.94 14.04
N LYS A 2 42.76 19.93 14.45
CA LYS A 2 42.82 18.61 13.83
C LYS A 2 41.90 18.66 12.62
N PHE A 3 42.46 18.54 11.41
CA PHE A 3 41.66 18.30 10.21
C PHE A 3 40.95 16.96 10.41
N ALA A 4 39.62 16.93 10.33
CA ALA A 4 38.88 15.69 10.36
C ALA A 4 39.22 14.94 9.06
N ASN A 5 39.81 13.75 9.18
CA ASN A 5 40.05 12.90 8.02
C ASN A 5 38.72 12.31 7.56
N PHE A 6 38.16 12.84 6.49
CA PHE A 6 36.95 12.33 5.86
C PHE A 6 37.29 11.06 5.06
N ILE A 7 37.15 9.90 5.72
CA ILE A 7 37.49 8.60 5.13
C ILE A 7 36.20 7.81 4.94
N CYS A 8 35.95 7.39 3.70
CA CYS A 8 34.85 6.51 3.37
C CYS A 8 34.93 5.19 4.16
N LYS A 9 33.85 4.85 4.88
CA LYS A 9 33.79 3.61 5.66
C LYS A 9 33.70 2.33 4.83
N SER A 10 33.36 2.43 3.55
CA SER A 10 33.22 1.28 2.65
C SER A 10 34.54 0.94 1.95
N CYS A 11 35.21 1.94 1.36
CA CYS A 11 36.45 1.72 0.59
C CYS A 11 37.74 2.12 1.35
N ALA A 12 37.62 2.70 2.55
CA ALA A 12 38.73 3.19 3.37
C ALA A 12 39.61 4.28 2.71
N ARG A 13 39.11 4.95 1.68
CA ARG A 13 39.78 6.08 1.02
C ARG A 13 39.14 7.42 1.39
N GLY A 14 39.92 8.48 1.32
CA GLY A 14 39.49 9.88 1.48
C GLY A 14 39.77 10.69 0.21
N ASP A 15 39.59 10.07 -0.95
CA ASP A 15 39.59 10.71 -2.26
C ASP A 15 38.17 11.14 -2.65
N ASP A 16 38.02 11.85 -3.77
CA ASP A 16 36.72 12.23 -4.36
C ASP A 16 35.72 12.85 -3.37
N ASP A 17 36.15 13.92 -2.70
CA ASP A 17 35.34 14.68 -1.74
C ASP A 17 34.02 15.17 -2.33
N SER A 18 33.95 15.39 -3.65
CA SER A 18 32.73 15.77 -4.37
C SER A 18 31.62 14.72 -4.33
N CYS A 19 31.98 13.46 -4.11
CA CYS A 19 31.04 12.33 -4.02
C CYS A 19 30.90 11.81 -2.59
N LEU A 20 31.44 12.50 -1.60
CA LEU A 20 31.49 12.03 -0.21
C LEU A 20 30.29 12.56 0.60
N LEU A 21 29.52 11.64 1.17
CA LEU A 21 28.38 11.90 2.04
C LEU A 21 28.80 11.76 3.50
N ILE A 22 28.34 12.68 4.34
CA ILE A 22 28.53 12.65 5.80
C ILE A 22 27.17 12.35 6.43
N CYS A 23 27.13 11.33 7.29
CA CYS A 23 25.91 10.95 7.98
C CYS A 23 25.56 11.97 9.06
N ASP A 24 24.35 12.54 9.01
CA ASP A 24 23.88 13.56 9.97
C ASP A 24 23.73 13.07 11.42
N ILE A 25 23.88 11.75 11.65
CA ILE A 25 23.69 11.11 12.96
C ILE A 25 25.00 10.70 13.63
N CYS A 26 26.01 10.33 12.84
CA CYS A 26 27.23 9.73 13.38
C CYS A 26 28.52 10.19 12.70
N ASP A 27 28.42 11.17 11.80
CA ASP A 27 29.52 11.80 11.05
C ASP A 27 30.35 10.83 10.20
N ASN A 28 29.94 9.56 10.07
CA ASN A 28 30.62 8.60 9.21
C ASN A 28 30.45 8.98 7.74
N CYS A 29 31.54 8.83 6.98
CA CYS A 29 31.60 9.22 5.58
C CYS A 29 31.43 8.03 4.63
N TYR A 30 30.77 8.24 3.50
CA TYR A 30 30.58 7.23 2.45
C TYR A 30 30.60 7.89 1.07
N HIS A 31 31.26 7.29 0.07
CA HIS A 31 31.07 7.74 -1.30
C HIS A 31 29.68 7.33 -1.79
N THR A 32 29.04 8.18 -2.59
CA THR A 32 27.76 7.90 -3.25
C THR A 32 27.76 6.55 -3.96
N TYR A 33 28.84 6.23 -4.68
CA TYR A 33 29.01 4.97 -5.42
C TYR A 33 29.47 3.77 -4.58
N CYS A 34 29.90 3.99 -3.33
CA CYS A 34 30.26 2.91 -2.41
C CYS A 34 29.06 2.41 -1.57
N LEU A 35 27.91 3.04 -1.72
CA LEU A 35 26.65 2.61 -1.11
C LEU A 35 26.00 1.50 -1.95
N ILE A 36 25.10 0.75 -1.31
CA ILE A 36 24.30 -0.29 -1.96
C ILE A 36 22.82 0.02 -1.64
N PRO A 37 22.00 0.42 -2.62
CA PRO A 37 22.38 0.76 -4.00
C PRO A 37 23.28 2.02 -4.07
N ALA A 38 24.06 2.13 -5.14
CA ALA A 38 24.88 3.30 -5.41
C ALA A 38 23.98 4.51 -5.70
N LEU A 39 24.32 5.67 -5.13
CA LEU A 39 23.63 6.92 -5.40
C LEU A 39 24.28 7.62 -6.61
N VAL A 40 23.45 8.16 -7.50
CA VAL A 40 23.90 8.85 -8.71
C VAL A 40 24.36 10.28 -8.39
N GLU A 41 23.76 10.90 -7.38
CA GLU A 41 24.06 12.25 -6.91
C GLU A 41 23.94 12.34 -5.39
N ILE A 42 24.43 13.46 -4.83
CA ILE A 42 24.25 13.77 -3.40
C ILE A 42 22.76 14.03 -3.14
N PRO A 43 22.11 13.28 -2.22
CA PRO A 43 20.70 13.47 -1.92
C PRO A 43 20.47 14.83 -1.25
N ARG A 44 19.31 15.42 -1.53
CA ARG A 44 18.88 16.67 -0.87
C ARG A 44 18.33 16.37 0.52
N GLY A 45 18.59 17.26 1.47
CA GLY A 45 18.08 17.15 2.84
C GLY A 45 18.95 16.27 3.73
N GLN A 46 18.34 15.69 4.77
CA GLN A 46 19.06 14.87 5.74
C GLN A 46 19.41 13.49 5.16
N TRP A 47 20.67 13.08 5.32
CA TRP A 47 21.15 11.77 4.92
C TRP A 47 21.66 10.97 6.13
N ARG A 48 21.21 9.72 6.22
CA ARG A 48 21.60 8.77 7.26
C ARG A 48 22.31 7.57 6.64
N CYS A 49 23.48 7.21 7.15
CA CYS A 49 24.20 6.04 6.67
C CYS A 49 23.46 4.72 6.95
N PRO A 50 23.76 3.63 6.21
CA PRO A 50 23.09 2.33 6.40
C PRO A 50 23.12 1.81 7.84
N LYS A 51 24.21 2.07 8.59
CA LYS A 51 24.31 1.68 10.01
C LYS A 51 23.30 2.41 10.90
N CYS A 52 23.16 3.72 10.72
CA CYS A 52 22.20 4.52 11.49
C CYS A 52 20.76 4.16 11.11
N VAL A 53 20.49 3.92 9.82
CA VAL A 53 19.20 3.44 9.35
C VAL A 53 18.85 2.08 9.97
N ALA A 54 19.76 1.10 9.93
CA ALA A 54 19.56 -0.21 10.56
C ALA A 54 19.34 -0.10 12.08
N GLN A 55 20.09 0.77 12.77
CA GLN A 55 19.93 0.97 14.20
C GLN A 55 18.55 1.54 14.55
N LEU A 56 18.01 2.46 13.75
CA LEU A 56 16.65 2.97 13.93
C LEU A 56 15.62 1.85 13.89
N TYR A 57 15.74 0.91 12.94
CA TYR A 57 14.84 -0.25 12.86
C TYR A 57 15.00 -1.23 14.03
N HIS A 58 16.21 -1.37 14.58
CA HIS A 58 16.44 -2.26 15.73
C HIS A 58 15.97 -1.68 17.07
N THR A 59 15.95 -0.35 17.20
CA THR A 59 15.45 0.33 18.40
C THR A 59 14.01 0.79 18.29
N ALA A 60 13.40 0.70 17.10
CA ALA A 60 11.99 0.94 16.90
C ALA A 60 11.20 -0.02 17.80
N THR A 61 10.34 0.55 18.63
CA THR A 61 9.42 -0.25 19.45
C THR A 61 8.33 -0.83 18.53
N PRO A 62 7.76 -2.02 18.82
CA PRO A 62 6.68 -2.59 18.02
C PRO A 62 5.41 -1.71 17.92
N SER A 63 5.32 -0.65 18.73
CA SER A 63 4.26 0.36 18.68
C SER A 63 4.49 1.48 17.66
N ASP A 64 5.67 1.57 17.06
CA ASP A 64 5.88 2.41 15.88
C ASP A 64 5.19 1.67 14.72
N ALA A 65 3.92 2.00 14.49
CA ALA A 65 2.99 1.28 13.64
C ALA A 65 3.65 0.74 12.36
N TYR A 66 3.90 -0.56 12.32
CA TYR A 66 4.28 -1.25 11.09
C TYR A 66 3.06 -1.28 10.17
N GLY A 67 3.13 -0.59 9.03
CA GLY A 67 2.05 -0.50 8.05
C GLY A 67 1.42 0.90 7.97
N PHE A 68 0.16 0.95 7.54
CA PHE A 68 -0.59 2.20 7.42
C PHE A 68 -1.21 2.61 8.77
N GLU A 69 -1.30 3.91 9.01
CA GLU A 69 -2.04 4.45 10.16
C GLU A 69 -3.51 4.00 10.07
N GLN A 70 -3.99 3.31 11.10
CA GLN A 70 -5.38 2.89 11.17
C GLN A 70 -6.29 4.11 11.33
N SER A 71 -7.40 4.12 10.60
CA SER A 71 -8.40 5.18 10.76
C SER A 71 -8.93 5.16 12.20
N GLY A 72 -9.10 6.35 12.80
CA GLY A 72 -9.72 6.48 14.12
C GLY A 72 -11.24 6.28 14.09
N ARG A 73 -11.82 6.05 12.91
CA ARG A 73 -13.25 5.89 12.69
C ARG A 73 -13.51 4.60 11.91
N GLU A 74 -14.52 3.86 12.35
CA GLU A 74 -15.11 2.77 11.58
C GLU A 74 -16.25 3.31 10.70
N TYR A 75 -16.40 2.73 9.52
CA TYR A 75 -17.42 3.12 8.55
C TYR A 75 -18.25 1.92 8.13
N THR A 76 -19.55 2.12 7.97
CA THR A 76 -20.31 1.31 7.03
C THR A 76 -19.91 1.67 5.59
N LEU A 77 -20.16 0.76 4.63
CA LEU A 77 -19.85 1.02 3.22
C LEU A 77 -20.53 2.29 2.68
N GLY A 78 -21.76 2.56 3.14
CA GLY A 78 -22.50 3.77 2.77
C GLY A 78 -21.84 5.05 3.31
N GLU A 79 -21.48 5.07 4.60
CA GLU A 79 -20.79 6.21 5.21
C GLU A 79 -19.42 6.47 4.58
N PHE A 80 -18.68 5.41 4.24
CA PHE A 80 -17.42 5.54 3.51
C PHE A 80 -17.64 6.14 2.12
N GLY A 81 -18.70 5.72 1.43
CA GLY A 81 -19.11 6.29 0.14
C GLY A 81 -19.42 7.78 0.23
N GLU A 82 -20.21 8.21 1.22
CA GLU A 82 -20.53 9.63 1.44
C GLU A 82 -19.28 10.47 1.73
N MET A 83 -18.38 9.97 2.58
CA MET A 83 -17.10 10.60 2.89
C MET A 83 -16.21 10.71 1.65
N SER A 84 -16.09 9.63 0.87
CA SER A 84 -15.31 9.57 -0.37
C SER A 84 -15.82 10.59 -1.40
N ASP A 85 -17.14 10.66 -1.56
CA ASP A 85 -17.83 11.60 -2.43
C ASP A 85 -17.64 13.06 -1.99
N GLU A 86 -17.71 13.33 -0.68
CA GLU A 86 -17.43 14.63 -0.11
C GLU A 86 -15.98 15.05 -0.35
N PHE A 87 -15.01 14.16 -0.09
CA PHE A 87 -13.61 14.40 -0.39
C PHE A 87 -13.42 14.77 -1.86
N LYS A 88 -13.98 13.98 -2.78
CA LYS A 88 -13.80 14.21 -4.23
C LYS A 88 -14.40 15.54 -4.66
N ARG A 89 -15.61 15.90 -4.21
CA ARG A 89 -16.19 17.24 -4.47
C ARG A 89 -15.32 18.37 -3.92
N ASN A 90 -14.86 18.23 -2.68
CA ASN A 90 -14.09 19.25 -1.99
C ASN A 90 -12.68 19.41 -2.58
N TYR A 91 -12.08 18.35 -3.08
CA TYR A 91 -10.76 18.38 -3.71
C TYR A 91 -10.82 19.09 -5.05
N PHE A 92 -11.70 18.65 -5.95
CA PHE A 92 -11.79 19.19 -7.32
C PHE A 92 -12.62 20.48 -7.43
N LYS A 93 -13.36 20.85 -6.37
CA LYS A 93 -14.28 22.01 -6.36
C LYS A 93 -15.33 21.95 -7.48
N LYS A 94 -15.78 20.74 -7.81
CA LYS A 94 -16.77 20.46 -8.87
C LYS A 94 -17.86 19.51 -8.35
N PRO A 95 -19.08 19.56 -8.92
CA PRO A 95 -20.04 18.48 -8.78
C PRO A 95 -19.46 17.14 -9.24
N LEU A 96 -19.82 16.02 -8.60
CA LEU A 96 -19.26 14.69 -8.93
C LEU A 96 -19.46 14.30 -10.40
N SER A 97 -20.59 14.70 -10.98
CA SER A 97 -20.94 14.44 -12.39
C SER A 97 -20.05 15.19 -13.39
N GLU A 98 -19.30 16.20 -12.94
CA GLU A 98 -18.42 17.03 -13.78
C GLU A 98 -16.93 16.69 -13.61
N ILE A 99 -16.59 15.77 -12.69
CA ILE A 99 -15.21 15.34 -12.47
C ILE A 99 -14.93 14.18 -13.41
N LEU A 100 -14.16 14.46 -14.45
CA LEU A 100 -13.83 13.47 -15.47
C LEU A 100 -12.70 12.53 -14.99
N PRO A 101 -12.64 11.27 -15.45
CA PRO A 101 -11.53 10.38 -15.16
C PRO A 101 -10.17 10.99 -15.51
N GLU A 102 -10.09 11.75 -16.60
CA GLU A 102 -8.88 12.42 -17.05
C GLU A 102 -8.42 13.52 -16.07
N ASP A 103 -9.35 14.24 -15.44
CA ASP A 103 -9.03 15.22 -14.38
C ASP A 103 -8.37 14.50 -13.19
N VAL A 104 -8.90 13.33 -12.82
CA VAL A 104 -8.39 12.53 -11.69
C VAL A 104 -7.02 11.95 -12.01
N GLU A 105 -6.83 11.41 -13.21
CA GLU A 105 -5.56 10.84 -13.64
C GLU A 105 -4.46 11.90 -13.71
N GLN A 106 -4.73 13.04 -14.34
CA GLN A 106 -3.76 14.14 -14.44
C GLN A 106 -3.32 14.59 -13.05
N GLU A 107 -4.27 14.70 -12.12
CA GLU A 107 -4.00 15.14 -10.76
C GLU A 107 -3.24 14.10 -9.94
N PHE A 108 -3.57 12.82 -10.11
CA PHE A 108 -2.82 11.72 -9.49
C PHE A 108 -1.34 11.77 -9.88
N TRP A 109 -1.03 11.93 -11.18
CA TRP A 109 0.34 12.05 -11.65
C TRP A 109 1.02 13.34 -11.17
N ARG A 110 0.28 14.45 -11.06
CA ARG A 110 0.79 15.70 -10.49
C ARG A 110 1.21 15.51 -9.03
N ILE A 111 0.38 14.85 -8.21
CA ILE A 111 0.68 14.55 -6.80
C ILE A 111 1.96 13.72 -6.70
N LEU A 112 2.07 12.64 -7.47
CA LEU A 112 3.25 11.77 -7.43
C LEU A 112 4.54 12.43 -7.96
N SER A 113 4.41 13.43 -8.83
CA SER A 113 5.56 14.13 -9.42
C SER A 113 6.10 15.27 -8.56
N LEU A 114 5.39 15.66 -7.49
CA LEU A 114 5.75 16.82 -6.67
C LEU A 114 6.12 16.36 -5.25
N PRO A 115 7.40 16.51 -4.83
CA PRO A 115 7.86 16.07 -3.51
C PRO A 115 7.10 16.69 -2.33
N GLU A 116 6.57 17.90 -2.50
CA GLU A 116 5.85 18.65 -1.46
C GLU A 116 4.34 18.38 -1.47
N ALA A 117 3.82 17.69 -2.48
CA ALA A 117 2.41 17.36 -2.54
C ALA A 117 2.11 16.22 -1.55
N SER A 118 1.17 16.45 -0.64
CA SER A 118 0.67 15.43 0.27
C SER A 118 -0.84 15.39 0.21
N VAL A 119 -1.38 14.19 -0.02
CA VAL A 119 -2.81 13.91 0.04
C VAL A 119 -2.98 12.67 0.91
N LYS A 120 -3.77 12.80 1.97
CA LYS A 120 -4.15 11.67 2.82
C LYS A 120 -5.48 11.13 2.33
N VAL A 121 -5.55 9.81 2.18
CA VAL A 121 -6.75 9.08 1.77
C VAL A 121 -6.98 7.92 2.74
N GLU A 122 -8.22 7.49 2.87
CA GLU A 122 -8.59 6.28 3.59
C GLU A 122 -8.79 5.12 2.61
N TYR A 123 -8.46 3.90 3.02
CA TYR A 123 -8.52 2.71 2.19
C TYR A 123 -8.85 1.50 3.06
N GLY A 124 -9.94 0.81 2.73
CA GLY A 124 -10.30 -0.47 3.35
C GLY A 124 -9.51 -1.59 2.69
N ALA A 125 -8.42 -2.02 3.33
CA ALA A 125 -7.60 -3.14 2.91
C ALA A 125 -7.98 -4.44 3.62
N ASP A 126 -7.82 -5.57 2.94
CA ASP A 126 -7.86 -6.92 3.52
C ASP A 126 -9.16 -7.22 4.31
N LEU A 127 -10.28 -6.63 3.88
CA LEU A 127 -11.56 -6.77 4.57
C LEU A 127 -12.06 -8.21 4.39
N GLN A 128 -12.15 -8.95 5.50
CA GLN A 128 -12.53 -10.35 5.46
C GLN A 128 -14.01 -10.49 5.09
N THR A 129 -14.25 -11.03 3.90
CA THR A 129 -15.60 -11.13 3.36
C THR A 129 -16.50 -12.10 4.13
N GLY A 130 -15.91 -13.04 4.88
CA GLY A 130 -16.63 -13.95 5.77
C GLY A 130 -17.39 -13.24 6.90
N ASP A 131 -16.86 -12.11 7.37
CA ASP A 131 -17.42 -11.35 8.49
C ASP A 131 -18.15 -10.08 8.01
N LEU A 132 -17.57 -9.36 7.05
CA LEU A 132 -18.04 -8.05 6.61
C LEU A 132 -18.94 -8.11 5.37
N GLY A 133 -18.97 -9.26 4.67
CA GLY A 133 -19.67 -9.45 3.41
C GLY A 133 -18.77 -9.32 2.18
N SER A 134 -19.21 -9.92 1.07
CA SER A 134 -18.33 -10.21 -0.08
C SER A 134 -18.65 -9.46 -1.38
N GLY A 135 -19.69 -8.62 -1.39
CA GLY A 135 -20.26 -8.05 -2.64
C GLY A 135 -20.99 -9.08 -3.52
N PHE A 136 -20.69 -10.37 -3.39
CA PHE A 136 -21.43 -11.48 -3.96
C PHE A 136 -22.51 -12.01 -3.00
N PRO A 137 -23.60 -12.61 -3.53
CA PRO A 137 -24.59 -13.26 -2.69
C PRO A 137 -23.98 -14.49 -2.00
N THR A 138 -24.32 -14.66 -0.73
CA THR A 138 -23.93 -15.80 0.10
C THR A 138 -25.18 -16.40 0.75
N THR A 139 -25.05 -17.57 1.37
CA THR A 139 -26.14 -18.19 2.15
C THR A 139 -26.58 -17.32 3.34
N ARG A 140 -25.75 -16.37 3.78
CA ARG A 140 -26.06 -15.42 4.86
C ARG A 140 -26.78 -14.15 4.34
N THR A 141 -26.77 -13.91 3.03
CA THR A 141 -27.39 -12.72 2.42
C THR A 141 -28.91 -12.76 2.58
N LYS A 142 -29.49 -11.68 3.12
CA LYS A 142 -30.94 -11.52 3.28
C LYS A 142 -31.56 -10.97 1.99
N ASN A 143 -32.84 -11.25 1.76
CA ASN A 143 -33.64 -10.69 0.65
C ASN A 143 -33.08 -10.96 -0.76
N LEU A 144 -32.57 -12.17 -1.00
CA LEU A 144 -32.05 -12.58 -2.31
C LEU A 144 -33.13 -12.55 -3.40
N ASN A 145 -32.85 -11.84 -4.49
CA ASN A 145 -33.67 -11.91 -5.69
C ASN A 145 -33.38 -13.21 -6.49
N GLU A 146 -34.17 -13.50 -7.53
CA GLU A 146 -34.00 -14.72 -8.33
C GLU A 146 -32.64 -14.79 -9.05
N ASN A 147 -32.08 -13.66 -9.46
CA ASN A 147 -30.73 -13.61 -10.03
C ASN A 147 -29.67 -13.93 -8.97
N ASP A 148 -29.77 -13.37 -7.78
CA ASP A 148 -28.82 -13.63 -6.69
C ASP A 148 -28.81 -15.11 -6.31
N LYS A 149 -29.99 -15.74 -6.24
CA LYS A 149 -30.13 -17.18 -5.99
C LYS A 149 -29.41 -18.03 -7.03
N LYS A 150 -29.41 -17.61 -8.30
CA LYS A 150 -28.65 -18.27 -9.37
C LYS A 150 -27.14 -18.16 -9.15
N TYR A 151 -26.66 -17.02 -8.63
CA TYR A 151 -25.24 -16.78 -8.40
C TYR A 151 -24.69 -17.37 -7.10
N LEU A 152 -25.55 -17.73 -6.12
CA LEU A 152 -25.14 -18.35 -4.86
C LEU A 152 -24.18 -19.53 -5.05
N ASN A 153 -24.50 -20.45 -5.97
CA ASN A 153 -23.73 -21.67 -6.22
C ASN A 153 -22.89 -21.58 -7.50
N SER A 154 -22.79 -20.39 -8.10
CA SER A 154 -22.00 -20.20 -9.31
C SER A 154 -20.52 -20.44 -9.01
N PRO A 155 -19.77 -21.15 -9.88
CA PRO A 155 -18.31 -21.24 -9.77
C PRO A 155 -17.61 -19.88 -9.98
N TRP A 156 -18.33 -18.89 -10.54
CA TRP A 156 -17.85 -17.51 -10.71
C TRP A 156 -18.17 -16.59 -9.53
N ASN A 157 -18.84 -17.10 -8.49
CA ASN A 157 -18.91 -16.40 -7.21
C ASN A 157 -17.58 -16.63 -6.48
N LEU A 158 -16.82 -15.56 -6.22
CA LEU A 158 -15.46 -15.68 -5.67
C LEU A 158 -15.41 -16.39 -4.32
N ASN A 159 -16.49 -16.35 -3.53
CA ASN A 159 -16.60 -17.12 -2.28
C ASN A 159 -16.54 -18.64 -2.50
N ASN A 160 -16.88 -19.12 -3.69
CA ASN A 160 -16.90 -20.54 -4.05
C ASN A 160 -15.62 -20.98 -4.76
N PHE A 161 -14.84 -20.03 -5.31
CA PHE A 161 -13.78 -20.32 -6.27
C PHE A 161 -12.69 -21.23 -5.68
N ALA A 162 -12.22 -20.89 -4.47
CA ALA A 162 -11.20 -21.67 -3.78
C ALA A 162 -11.66 -23.10 -3.44
N CYS A 163 -12.97 -23.28 -3.19
CA CYS A 163 -13.59 -24.56 -2.86
C CYS A 163 -14.10 -25.37 -4.07
N HIS A 164 -13.96 -24.83 -5.29
CA HIS A 164 -14.41 -25.50 -6.51
C HIS A 164 -13.70 -26.85 -6.69
N TYR A 165 -14.37 -27.85 -7.30
CA TYR A 165 -13.83 -29.22 -7.38
C TYR A 165 -12.55 -29.35 -8.22
N LYS A 166 -12.27 -28.36 -9.07
CA LYS A 166 -11.02 -28.26 -9.86
C LYS A 166 -9.93 -27.41 -9.18
N SER A 167 -10.22 -26.82 -8.02
CA SER A 167 -9.26 -25.99 -7.28
C SER A 167 -8.37 -26.87 -6.40
N VAL A 168 -7.06 -26.65 -6.47
CA VAL A 168 -6.09 -27.26 -5.55
C VAL A 168 -6.31 -26.75 -4.11
N LEU A 169 -6.78 -25.52 -3.95
CA LEU A 169 -7.05 -24.91 -2.63
C LEU A 169 -8.16 -25.63 -1.86
N ARG A 170 -9.00 -26.42 -2.52
CA ARG A 170 -10.05 -27.22 -1.87
C ARG A 170 -9.48 -28.25 -0.87
N TYR A 171 -8.26 -28.71 -1.09
CA TYR A 171 -7.59 -29.68 -0.20
C TYR A 171 -6.95 -29.03 1.03
N ILE A 172 -6.98 -27.70 1.15
CA ILE A 172 -6.54 -26.98 2.34
C ILE A 172 -7.67 -27.01 3.37
N ASN A 173 -7.42 -27.70 4.48
CA ASN A 173 -8.40 -27.90 5.56
C ASN A 173 -8.58 -26.68 6.47
N ALA A 174 -7.79 -25.62 6.26
CA ALA A 174 -7.92 -24.34 6.96
C ALA A 174 -8.60 -23.31 6.07
N ASP A 175 -9.39 -22.43 6.69
CA ASP A 175 -9.90 -21.25 6.02
C ASP A 175 -8.88 -20.12 6.14
N ILE A 176 -8.12 -19.93 5.07
CA ILE A 176 -7.04 -18.95 5.00
C ILE A 176 -7.60 -17.67 4.38
N SER A 177 -7.55 -16.57 5.14
CA SER A 177 -7.90 -15.23 4.70
C SER A 177 -7.03 -14.81 3.50
N GLY A 178 -7.61 -14.19 2.48
CA GLY A 178 -6.91 -13.78 1.25
C GLY A 178 -6.68 -14.91 0.23
N MET A 179 -6.71 -16.17 0.64
CA MET A 179 -6.52 -17.32 -0.27
C MET A 179 -7.82 -18.11 -0.51
N LYS A 180 -8.50 -18.49 0.58
CA LYS A 180 -9.69 -19.35 0.55
C LYS A 180 -10.95 -18.56 0.89
N ILE A 181 -10.81 -17.60 1.80
CA ILE A 181 -11.80 -16.54 2.04
C ILE A 181 -11.32 -15.30 1.27
N PRO A 182 -12.07 -14.79 0.29
CA PRO A 182 -11.69 -13.60 -0.45
C PRO A 182 -11.57 -12.38 0.47
N TRP A 183 -10.73 -11.42 0.07
CA TRP A 183 -10.75 -10.07 0.62
C TRP A 183 -11.64 -9.15 -0.21
N ALA A 184 -12.23 -8.17 0.46
CA ALA A 184 -12.82 -7.01 -0.17
C ALA A 184 -11.91 -5.80 0.05
N TYR A 185 -11.80 -4.99 -0.99
CA TYR A 185 -11.04 -3.75 -0.96
C TYR A 185 -11.98 -2.60 -1.29
N VAL A 186 -11.90 -1.52 -0.53
CA VAL A 186 -12.74 -0.33 -0.72
C VAL A 186 -11.84 0.89 -0.74
N GLY A 187 -11.76 1.56 -1.89
CA GLY A 187 -10.94 2.75 -2.09
C GLY A 187 -11.75 3.99 -2.38
N MET A 188 -11.18 5.14 -2.03
CA MET A 188 -11.65 6.45 -2.43
C MET A 188 -10.77 7.04 -3.54
N CYS A 189 -11.09 8.26 -3.99
CA CYS A 189 -10.27 8.96 -4.97
C CYS A 189 -8.81 9.06 -4.50
N PHE A 190 -7.87 8.68 -5.37
CA PHE A 190 -6.43 8.59 -5.12
C PHE A 190 -5.97 7.46 -4.18
N SER A 191 -6.85 6.57 -3.70
CA SER A 191 -6.39 5.32 -3.08
C SER A 191 -5.56 4.51 -4.07
N CYS A 192 -4.37 4.10 -3.66
CA CYS A 192 -3.45 3.33 -4.47
C CYS A 192 -2.92 2.13 -3.69
N PHE A 193 -2.65 1.03 -4.39
CA PHE A 193 -2.01 -0.15 -3.83
C PHE A 193 -0.56 -0.21 -4.28
N CYS A 194 0.35 -0.49 -3.34
CA CYS A 194 1.77 -0.60 -3.65
C CYS A 194 2.07 -1.84 -4.51
N TRP A 195 3.15 -1.77 -5.28
CA TRP A 195 3.70 -2.93 -5.96
C TRP A 195 4.05 -4.01 -4.93
N HIS A 196 3.52 -5.21 -5.14
CA HIS A 196 3.77 -6.36 -4.29
C HIS A 196 3.74 -7.64 -5.13
N VAL A 197 4.16 -8.74 -4.51
CA VAL A 197 3.96 -10.08 -5.03
C VAL A 197 2.91 -10.76 -4.17
N GLU A 198 2.02 -11.51 -4.82
CA GLU A 198 0.99 -12.26 -4.11
C GLU A 198 1.62 -13.34 -3.21
N ASP A 199 0.91 -13.67 -2.14
CA ASP A 199 1.35 -14.71 -1.21
C ASP A 199 1.62 -16.02 -1.96
N HIS A 200 2.75 -16.63 -1.61
CA HIS A 200 3.24 -17.87 -2.22
C HIS A 200 3.37 -17.82 -3.75
N TRP A 201 3.52 -16.64 -4.35
CA TRP A 201 3.60 -16.47 -5.81
C TRP A 201 2.37 -17.03 -6.53
N SER A 202 1.22 -17.00 -5.83
CA SER A 202 -0.04 -17.45 -6.38
C SER A 202 -0.59 -16.45 -7.42
N TYR A 203 -1.55 -16.89 -8.22
CA TYR A 203 -2.29 -15.99 -9.09
C TYR A 203 -3.39 -15.29 -8.30
N SER A 204 -3.58 -13.99 -8.52
CA SER A 204 -4.75 -13.27 -8.00
C SER A 204 -5.89 -13.19 -9.01
N ILE A 205 -7.11 -13.17 -8.48
CA ILE A 205 -8.34 -12.93 -9.20
C ILE A 205 -9.09 -11.80 -8.49
N ASN A 206 -9.47 -10.77 -9.25
CA ASN A 206 -10.16 -9.61 -8.72
C ASN A 206 -11.45 -9.38 -9.51
N TYR A 207 -12.49 -8.94 -8.82
CA TYR A 207 -13.74 -8.50 -9.43
C TYR A 207 -14.06 -7.09 -8.94
N LEU A 208 -14.22 -6.16 -9.88
CA LEU A 208 -14.64 -4.80 -9.60
C LEU A 208 -16.16 -4.72 -9.69
N HIS A 209 -16.82 -4.49 -8.55
CA HIS A 209 -18.27 -4.27 -8.46
C HIS A 209 -18.65 -2.89 -8.98
#